data_AF-A0A0Q9Q5T1-F1
#
_entry.id   AF-A0A0Q9Q5T1-F1
#
_cell.length_a   1.000
_cell.length_b   1.000
_cell.length_c   1.000
_cell.angle_alpha   90.00
_cell.angle_beta   90.00
_cell.angle_gamma   90.00
#
_symmetry.space_group_name_H-M   'P 1'
#
loop_
_entity.id
_entity.type
_entity.pdbx_description
1 polymer ?
#
loop_
_entity_poly.entity_id
_entity_poly.type
_entity_poly.pdbx_seq_one_letter_code
_entity_poly.pdbx_strand_id
1 'polypeptide(L)' 'MLRVVNPDATAEEVAALVAVFAALGSAGGEAPAKPRPSWNLPARGVRQTHRFGPGAWRASGLPH' A
#
# COMPACT_ATOMS: atom_id res chain seq x y z
N MET A 1 0.00 13.68 -17.14
CA MET A 1 -1.27 13.20 -17.74
C MET A 1 -0.97 12.62 -19.10
N LEU A 2 -1.51 11.44 -19.42
CA LEU A 2 -1.42 10.85 -20.76
C LEU A 2 -2.57 11.40 -21.62
N ARG A 3 -2.28 11.87 -22.83
CA ARG A 3 -3.29 12.34 -23.79
C ARG A 3 -3.17 11.52 -25.06
N VAL A 4 -4.28 10.91 -25.50
CA VAL A 4 -4.37 10.23 -26.79
C VAL A 4 -4.48 11.29 -27.88
N VAL A 5 -3.55 11.27 -28.84
CA VAL A 5 -3.42 12.29 -29.89
C VAL A 5 -4.01 11.79 -31.22
N ASN A 6 -4.03 10.48 -31.44
CA ASN A 6 -4.59 9.84 -32.63
C ASN A 6 -5.56 8.70 -32.21
N PRO A 7 -6.84 8.75 -32.60
CA PRO A 7 -7.80 7.68 -32.30
C PRO A 7 -7.61 6.43 -33.17
N ASP A 8 -6.92 6.53 -34.31
CA ASP A 8 -6.80 5.46 -35.32
C ASP A 8 -5.43 4.76 -35.27
N ALA A 9 -4.94 4.46 -34.06
CA ALA A 9 -3.69 3.71 -33.89
C ALA A 9 -3.84 2.27 -34.41
N THR A 10 -2.82 1.74 -35.10
CA THR A 10 -2.85 0.35 -35.57
C THR A 10 -2.68 -0.63 -34.41
N ALA A 11 -3.04 -1.90 -34.62
CA ALA A 11 -2.89 -2.93 -33.60
C ALA A 11 -1.42 -3.10 -33.16
N GLU A 12 -0.47 -2.95 -34.09
CA GLU A 12 0.97 -3.02 -33.83
C GLU A 12 1.45 -1.86 -32.96
N GLU A 13 0.96 -0.65 -33.22
CA GLU A 13 1.29 0.55 -32.44
C GLU A 13 0.77 0.43 -31.00
N VAL A 14 -0.46 -0.06 -30.84
CA VAL A 14 -1.03 -0.35 -29.52
C VAL A 14 -0.19 -1.41 -28.80
N ALA A 15 0.21 -2.48 -29.50
CA ALA A 15 1.03 -3.54 -28.91
C ALA A 15 2.41 -3.01 -28.47
N ALA A 16 3.05 -2.13 -29.25
CA ALA A 16 4.32 -1.52 -28.90
C ALA A 16 4.20 -0.66 -27.64
N LEU A 17 3.13 0.14 -27.51
CA LEU A 17 2.88 0.94 -26.30
C LEU A 17 2.67 0.05 -25.07
N VAL A 18 1.83 -0.98 -25.19
CA VAL A 18 1.59 -1.94 -24.10
C VAL A 18 2.90 -2.63 -23.67
N ALA A 19 3.73 -3.06 -24.63
CA ALA A 19 5.01 -3.71 -24.36
C ALA A 19 5.96 -2.80 -23.57
N VAL A 20 6.05 -1.52 -23.93
CA VAL A 20 6.87 -0.52 -23.21
C VAL A 20 6.35 -0.32 -21.79
N PHE A 21 5.03 -0.14 -21.60
CA PHE A 21 4.48 0.03 -20.26
C PHE A 21 4.61 -1.21 -19.38
N ALA A 22 4.46 -2.41 -19.96
CA ALA A 22 4.68 -3.67 -19.26
C ALA A 22 6.14 -3.82 -18.82
N ALA A 23 7.10 -3.48 -19.70
CA ALA A 23 8.53 -3.52 -19.40
C ALA A 23 8.91 -2.54 -18.28
N LEU A 24 8.34 -1.32 -18.28
CA LEU A 24 8.56 -0.33 -17.21
C LEU A 24 8.03 -0.83 -15.85
N GLY A 25 6.88 -1.50 -15.81
CA GLY A 25 6.29 -2.05 -14.58
C GLY A 25 7.00 -3.31 -14.06
N SER A 26 7.62 -4.08 -14.95
CA SER A 26 8.34 -5.32 -14.62
C SER A 26 9.77 -5.08 -14.12
N ALA A 27 10.30 -3.86 -14.23
CA ALA A 27 11.67 -3.55 -13.81
C ALA A 27 11.83 -3.39 -12.28
N GLY A 28 10.75 -3.58 -11.51
CA GLY A 28 10.77 -3.51 -10.05
C GLY A 28 11.38 -4.76 -9.43
N GLY A 29 12.43 -4.57 -8.62
CA GLY A 29 12.88 -5.59 -7.66
C GLY A 29 11.82 -5.90 -6.61
N GLU A 30 12.14 -6.83 -5.70
CA GLU A 30 11.24 -7.24 -4.60
C GLU A 30 10.62 -6.00 -3.94
N ALA A 31 9.28 -5.94 -3.95
CA ALA A 31 8.57 -4.85 -3.33
C ALA A 31 8.92 -4.81 -1.83
N PRO A 32 9.11 -3.62 -1.23
CA PRO A 32 9.38 -3.54 0.20
C PRO A 32 8.26 -4.23 0.97
N ALA A 33 8.64 -5.04 1.96
CA ALA A 33 7.69 -5.72 2.81
C ALA A 33 6.72 -4.70 3.42
N LYS A 34 5.42 -4.90 3.18
CA LYS A 34 4.40 -4.02 3.74
C LYS A 34 4.45 -4.10 5.27
N PRO A 35 4.50 -2.97 5.99
CA PRO A 35 4.44 -3.01 7.43
C PRO A 35 3.12 -3.67 7.87
N ARG A 36 3.22 -4.57 8.84
CA ARG A 36 2.04 -5.23 9.39
C ARG A 36 1.15 -4.17 10.04
N PRO A 37 -0.15 -4.13 9.72
CA PRO A 37 -1.01 -3.10 10.26
C PRO A 37 -1.18 -3.29 11.76
N SER A 38 -1.31 -2.18 12.51
CA SER A 38 -1.34 -2.19 13.98
C SER A 38 -2.52 -2.95 14.58
N TRP A 39 -3.59 -3.16 13.81
CA TRP A 39 -4.74 -3.97 14.19
C TRP A 39 -4.45 -5.49 14.19
N ASN A 40 -3.42 -5.94 13.47
CA ASN A 40 -2.99 -7.35 13.37
C ASN A 40 -1.88 -7.73 14.37
N LEU A 41 -1.59 -6.89 15.36
CA LEU A 41 -0.57 -7.19 16.37
C LEU A 41 -1.06 -8.27 17.35
N PRO A 42 -0.32 -9.37 17.59
CA PRO A 42 -0.69 -10.43 18.54
C PRO A 42 -0.98 -9.91 19.95
N ALA A 43 -0.29 -8.83 20.37
CA ALA A 43 -0.52 -8.18 21.66
C ALA A 43 -1.96 -7.66 21.85
N ARG A 44 -2.72 -7.46 20.76
CA ARG A 44 -4.15 -7.10 20.78
C ARG A 44 -5.09 -8.30 20.89
N GLY A 45 -4.60 -9.52 20.66
CA GLY A 45 -5.38 -10.76 20.85
C GLY A 45 -5.57 -11.15 22.32
N VAL A 46 -4.86 -10.48 23.23
CA VAL A 46 -4.96 -10.67 24.67
C VAL A 46 -5.31 -9.35 25.35
N ARG A 47 -6.03 -9.42 26.47
CA ARG A 47 -6.33 -8.24 27.28
C ARG A 47 -5.05 -7.69 27.91
N GLN A 48 -4.77 -6.41 27.68
CA GLN A 48 -3.67 -5.68 28.33
C GLN A 48 -4.13 -5.09 29.67
N THR A 49 -3.21 -4.96 30.62
CA THR A 49 -3.47 -4.26 31.89
C THR A 49 -3.39 -2.76 31.66
N HIS A 50 -4.51 -2.06 31.84
CA HIS A 50 -4.53 -0.60 31.84
C HIS A 50 -4.19 -0.07 33.24
N ARG A 51 -3.29 0.91 33.32
CA ARG A 51 -2.97 1.58 34.59
C ARG A 51 -4.11 2.52 34.98
N PHE A 52 -4.33 2.69 36.27
CA PHE A 52 -5.15 3.79 36.78
C PHE A 52 -4.31 5.06 36.91
N GLY A 53 -4.94 6.23 36.80
CA GLY A 53 -4.29 7.52 37.02
C GLY A 53 -4.69 8.59 36.01
N PRO A 54 -4.26 9.85 36.23
CA PRO A 54 -4.53 10.96 35.33
C PRO A 54 -4.07 10.65 33.90
N GLY A 55 -4.95 10.84 32.93
CA GLY A 55 -4.64 10.61 31.51
C GLY A 55 -4.62 9.15 31.05
N ALA A 56 -4.72 8.17 31.96
CA ALA A 56 -4.62 6.75 31.60
C ALA A 56 -5.77 6.27 30.69
N TRP A 57 -6.97 6.84 30.86
CA TRP A 57 -8.10 6.57 29.96
C TRP A 57 -7.87 7.10 28.54
N ARG A 58 -7.23 8.26 28.37
CA ARG A 58 -6.88 8.77 27.04
C ARG A 58 -5.77 7.95 26.41
N ALA A 59 -4.80 7.52 27.20
CA ALA A 59 -3.66 6.73 26.73
C ALA A 59 -4.04 5.32 26.27
N SER A 60 -5.15 4.75 26.76
CA SER A 60 -5.58 3.39 26.37
C SER A 60 -5.95 3.24 24.89
N GLY A 61 -6.32 4.35 24.23
CA GLY A 61 -6.70 4.37 22.81
C GLY A 61 -5.57 4.73 21.84
N LEU A 62 -4.38 5.09 22.33
CA LEU A 62 -3.26 5.46 21.47
C LEU A 62 -2.62 4.21 20.83
N PRO A 63 -2.08 4.32 19.61
CA PRO A 63 -1.23 3.27 19.04
C PRO A 63 -0.06 2.93 19.97
N HIS A 64 0.26 1.64 20.11
CA HIS A 64 1.46 1.14 20.78
C HIS A 64 2.57 0.90 19.75
#